data_AF-A0A7R9VHB1-F1
#
_entry.id   AF-A0A7R9VHB1-F1
#
_cell.length_a   1.000
_cell.length_b   1.000
_cell.length_c   1.000
_cell.angle_alpha   90.00
_cell.angle_beta   90.00
_cell.angle_gamma   90.00
#
_symmetry.space_group_name_H-M   'P 1'
#
loop_
_entity.id
_entity.type
_entity.pdbx_description
1 polymer ?
#
loop_
_entity_poly.entity_id
_entity_poly.type
_entity_poly.pdbx_seq_one_letter_code
_entity_poly.pdbx_strand_id
1 'polypeptide(L)'
;MLRYMGKKVFFVTNNSTRARAQVMRKLKEMGLQASTSEVYSSGYAAGQYLRSKWFGKKVYCIGEAGMTEEMRIAGVKALGGPSHADKKIDTSGPMVVDKDVGAVVVGLDKEINYFKIQYALTCLLTIKDCMFIASNTDARGNLIAGGQEWAGAG
;
A
#
# COMPACT_ATOMS: atom_id res chain seq x y z
N MET A 1 -16.09 -26.77 3.83
CA MET A 1 -16.34 -27.26 5.20
C MET A 1 -16.70 -26.13 6.17
N LEU A 2 -15.84 -25.11 6.38
CA LEU A 2 -16.13 -24.02 7.34
C LEU A 2 -17.45 -23.26 7.09
N ARG A 3 -17.74 -22.89 5.83
CA ARG A 3 -18.98 -22.20 5.46
C ARG A 3 -20.23 -23.06 5.69
N TYR A 4 -20.15 -24.36 5.43
CA TYR A 4 -21.24 -25.31 5.70
C TYR A 4 -21.54 -25.46 7.20
N MET A 5 -20.56 -25.16 8.06
CA MET A 5 -20.71 -25.12 9.51
C MET A 5 -21.21 -23.77 10.03
N GLY A 6 -21.69 -22.88 9.15
CA GLY A 6 -22.20 -21.54 9.51
C GLY A 6 -21.12 -20.54 9.94
N LYS A 7 -19.83 -20.81 9.67
CA LYS A 7 -18.73 -19.87 10.01
C LYS A 7 -18.53 -18.82 8.92
N LYS A 8 -18.28 -17.57 9.34
CA LYS A 8 -17.81 -16.49 8.45
C LYS A 8 -16.32 -16.67 8.18
N VAL A 9 -15.91 -16.54 6.92
CA VAL A 9 -14.53 -16.73 6.49
C VAL A 9 -14.01 -15.42 5.92
N PHE A 10 -12.82 -15.01 6.35
CA PHE A 10 -12.13 -13.83 5.85
C PHE A 10 -10.73 -14.21 5.39
N PHE A 11 -10.26 -13.57 4.33
CA PHE A 11 -8.94 -13.72 3.76
C PHE A 11 -8.12 -12.48 4.10
N VAL A 12 -7.19 -12.61 5.02
CA VAL A 12 -6.36 -11.50 5.51
C VAL A 12 -4.94 -11.65 4.99
N THR A 13 -4.32 -10.57 4.51
CA THR A 13 -2.94 -10.59 4.01
C THR A 13 -2.22 -9.27 4.27
N ASN A 14 -0.96 -9.34 4.71
CA ASN A 14 -0.08 -8.18 4.83
C ASN A 14 0.47 -7.68 3.49
N ASN A 15 0.12 -8.31 2.37
CA ASN A 15 0.58 -7.89 1.06
C ASN A 15 -0.24 -6.72 0.51
N SER A 16 0.38 -5.54 0.42
CA SER A 16 -0.22 -4.32 -0.17
C SER A 16 0.03 -4.16 -1.67
N THR A 17 0.73 -5.09 -2.31
CA THR A 17 1.08 -4.96 -3.74
C THR A 17 -0.10 -5.14 -4.67
N ARG A 18 -1.15 -5.81 -4.19
CA ARG A 18 -2.37 -6.14 -4.93
C ARG A 18 -3.58 -5.49 -4.28
N ALA A 19 -4.43 -4.88 -5.09
CA ALA A 19 -5.77 -4.50 -4.66
C ALA A 19 -6.61 -5.76 -4.40
N ARG A 20 -7.65 -5.65 -3.57
CA ARG A 20 -8.53 -6.75 -3.18
C ARG A 20 -9.17 -7.45 -4.38
N ALA A 21 -9.48 -6.72 -5.44
CA ALA A 21 -9.98 -7.31 -6.70
C ALA A 21 -8.96 -8.29 -7.33
N GLN A 22 -7.66 -7.99 -7.26
CA GLN A 22 -6.61 -8.85 -7.80
C GLN A 22 -6.34 -10.05 -6.87
N VAL A 23 -6.46 -9.87 -5.55
CA VAL A 23 -6.43 -10.97 -4.58
C VAL A 23 -7.61 -11.92 -4.82
N MET A 24 -8.79 -11.36 -5.07
CA MET A 24 -10.00 -12.13 -5.40
C MET A 24 -9.85 -12.99 -6.64
N ARG A 25 -9.23 -12.47 -7.71
CA ARG A 25 -8.92 -13.28 -8.91
C ARG A 25 -8.04 -14.49 -8.57
N LYS A 26 -6.98 -14.28 -7.77
CA LYS A 26 -6.10 -15.36 -7.32
C LYS A 26 -6.85 -16.41 -6.48
N LEU A 27 -7.71 -15.98 -5.55
CA LEU A 27 -8.53 -16.91 -4.77
C LEU A 27 -9.45 -17.75 -5.67
N LYS A 28 -10.06 -17.12 -6.69
CA LYS A 28 -10.90 -17.81 -7.67
C LYS A 28 -10.10 -18.82 -8.51
N GLU A 29 -8.90 -18.46 -8.96
CA GLU A 29 -7.98 -19.36 -9.66
C GLU A 29 -7.59 -20.58 -8.82
N MET A 30 -7.53 -20.42 -7.49
CA MET A 30 -7.30 -21.51 -6.53
C MET A 30 -8.57 -22.34 -6.23
N GLY A 31 -9.70 -22.07 -6.91
CA GLY A 31 -10.98 -22.75 -6.69
C GLY A 31 -11.71 -22.33 -5.41
N LEU A 32 -11.31 -21.22 -4.78
CA LEU A 32 -11.93 -20.74 -3.54
C LEU A 32 -13.11 -19.81 -3.85
N GLN A 33 -14.27 -20.14 -3.26
CA GLN A 33 -15.44 -19.26 -3.28
C GLN A 33 -15.28 -18.17 -2.21
N ALA A 34 -15.11 -16.93 -2.67
CA ALA A 34 -14.96 -15.75 -1.83
C ALA A 34 -15.65 -14.53 -2.44
N SER A 35 -15.88 -13.51 -1.63
CA SER A 35 -16.33 -12.17 -2.02
C SER A 35 -15.24 -11.14 -1.72
N THR A 36 -15.18 -10.04 -2.47
CA THR A 36 -14.28 -8.90 -2.18
C THR A 36 -14.47 -8.35 -0.77
N SER A 37 -15.68 -8.44 -0.22
CA SER A 37 -16.01 -8.05 1.17
C SER A 37 -15.34 -8.93 2.23
N GLU A 38 -14.85 -10.10 1.84
CA GLU A 38 -14.16 -11.04 2.73
C GLU A 38 -12.64 -10.89 2.67
N VAL A 39 -12.11 -10.03 1.79
CA VAL A 39 -10.67 -9.83 1.62
C VAL A 39 -10.21 -8.57 2.34
N TYR A 40 -9.19 -8.72 3.17
CA TYR A 40 -8.54 -7.63 3.91
C TYR A 40 -7.04 -7.67 3.62
N SER A 41 -6.58 -6.79 2.73
CA SER A 41 -5.15 -6.54 2.55
C SER A 41 -4.66 -5.41 3.43
N SER A 42 -3.37 -5.35 3.73
CA SER A 42 -2.73 -4.21 4.41
C SER A 42 -2.96 -2.88 3.69
N GLY A 43 -2.96 -2.88 2.35
CA GLY A 43 -3.29 -1.71 1.54
C GLY A 43 -4.73 -1.23 1.76
N TYR A 44 -5.69 -2.16 1.81
CA TYR A 44 -7.07 -1.85 2.15
C TYR A 44 -7.21 -1.33 3.58
N ALA A 45 -6.55 -1.97 4.54
CA ALA A 45 -6.57 -1.54 5.94
C ALA A 45 -6.04 -0.10 6.10
N ALA A 46 -4.96 0.25 5.41
CA ALA A 46 -4.42 1.61 5.40
C ALA A 46 -5.40 2.64 4.79
N GLY A 47 -6.06 2.30 3.68
CA GLY A 47 -7.09 3.15 3.08
C GLY A 47 -8.30 3.36 4.00
N GLN A 48 -8.78 2.30 4.65
CA GLN A 48 -9.88 2.39 5.62
C GLN A 48 -9.49 3.15 6.88
N TYR A 49 -8.23 3.03 7.33
CA TYR A 49 -7.71 3.80 8.45
C TYR A 49 -7.78 5.30 8.14
N LEU A 50 -7.27 5.74 6.98
CA LEU A 50 -7.36 7.13 6.54
C LEU A 50 -8.81 7.62 6.42
N ARG A 51 -9.68 6.79 5.83
CA ARG A 51 -11.10 7.11 5.73
C ARG A 51 -11.77 7.31 7.10
N SER A 52 -11.43 6.47 8.10
CA SER A 52 -11.97 6.60 9.46
C SER A 52 -11.48 7.84 10.20
N LYS A 53 -10.37 8.44 9.75
CA LYS A 53 -9.83 9.70 10.24
C LYS A 53 -10.39 10.93 9.52
N TRP A 54 -11.38 10.77 8.63
CA TRP A 54 -11.91 11.84 7.78
C TRP A 54 -10.81 12.56 6.98
N PHE A 55 -9.84 11.78 6.50
CA PHE A 55 -8.66 12.30 5.83
C PHE A 55 -9.03 13.03 4.52
N GLY A 56 -8.83 14.35 4.49
CA GLY A 56 -9.19 15.21 3.37
C GLY A 56 -8.01 15.66 2.49
N LYS A 57 -6.81 15.14 2.74
CA LYS A 57 -5.57 15.50 2.03
C LYS A 57 -5.15 14.42 1.01
N LYS A 58 -4.04 14.62 0.30
CA LYS A 58 -3.42 13.59 -0.54
C LYS A 58 -2.51 12.67 0.29
N VAL A 59 -2.32 11.45 -0.20
CA VAL A 59 -1.26 10.55 0.30
C VAL A 59 -0.13 10.43 -0.69
N TYR A 60 1.09 10.40 -0.17
CA TYR A 60 2.25 9.94 -0.92
C TYR A 60 2.48 8.45 -0.66
N CYS A 61 2.39 7.63 -1.70
CA CYS A 61 2.58 6.19 -1.59
C CYS A 61 4.01 5.79 -1.98
N ILE A 62 4.64 4.98 -1.13
CA ILE A 62 5.73 4.09 -1.50
C ILE A 62 5.15 2.68 -1.51
N GLY A 63 5.01 2.09 -2.69
CA GLY A 63 4.26 0.86 -2.87
C GLY A 63 3.85 0.62 -4.31
N GLU A 64 3.51 -0.61 -4.62
CA GLU A 64 3.01 -1.03 -5.94
C GLU A 64 1.60 -0.51 -6.25
N ALA A 65 1.15 -0.70 -7.49
CA ALA A 65 -0.13 -0.22 -8.01
C ALA A 65 -1.36 -0.61 -7.14
N GLY A 66 -1.33 -1.79 -6.51
CA GLY A 66 -2.41 -2.24 -5.64
C GLY A 66 -2.64 -1.32 -4.44
N MET A 67 -1.58 -0.73 -3.89
CA MET A 67 -1.68 0.21 -2.77
C MET A 67 -2.37 1.50 -3.21
N THR A 68 -1.90 2.10 -4.32
CA THR A 68 -2.49 3.35 -4.84
C THR A 68 -3.96 3.17 -5.24
N GLU A 69 -4.32 1.97 -5.74
CA GLU A 69 -5.70 1.66 -6.09
C GLU A 69 -6.60 1.52 -4.86
N GLU A 70 -6.14 0.88 -3.76
CA GLU A 70 -6.93 0.83 -2.51
C GLU A 70 -7.14 2.22 -1.89
N MET A 71 -6.16 3.12 -1.99
CA MET A 71 -6.34 4.52 -1.57
C MET A 71 -7.45 5.20 -2.38
N ARG A 72 -7.43 5.05 -3.71
CA ARG A 72 -8.45 5.60 -4.61
C ARG A 72 -9.83 5.04 -4.29
N ILE A 73 -9.94 3.74 -4.05
CA ILE A 73 -11.19 3.07 -3.65
C ILE A 73 -11.71 3.62 -2.31
N ALA A 74 -10.82 3.94 -1.37
CA ALA A 74 -11.17 4.56 -0.09
C ALA A 74 -11.58 6.05 -0.21
N GLY A 75 -11.53 6.63 -1.42
CA GLY A 75 -11.82 8.04 -1.67
C GLY A 75 -10.64 8.97 -1.38
N VAL A 76 -9.43 8.42 -1.23
CA VAL A 76 -8.22 9.15 -0.91
C VAL A 76 -7.38 9.35 -2.17
N LYS A 77 -7.00 10.60 -2.46
CA LYS A 77 -6.13 10.91 -3.61
C LYS A 77 -4.70 10.46 -3.29
N ALA A 78 -4.10 9.68 -4.20
CA ALA A 78 -2.75 9.17 -4.05
C ALA A 78 -1.82 9.66 -5.17
N LEU A 79 -0.55 9.91 -4.84
CA LEU A 79 0.55 10.10 -5.78
C LEU A 79 1.75 9.23 -5.39
N GLY A 80 2.78 9.17 -6.23
CA GLY A 80 3.92 8.27 -6.03
C GLY A 80 3.66 6.87 -6.57
N GLY A 81 4.08 5.85 -5.82
CA GLY A 81 3.99 4.45 -6.24
C GLY A 81 4.60 4.22 -7.63
N PRO A 82 3.90 3.50 -8.55
CA PRO A 82 4.41 3.24 -9.90
C PRO A 82 4.70 4.49 -10.72
N SER A 83 3.96 5.60 -10.51
CA SER A 83 4.17 6.84 -11.28
C SER A 83 5.55 7.47 -11.07
N HIS A 84 6.24 7.09 -9.99
CA HIS A 84 7.58 7.57 -9.64
C HIS A 84 8.65 6.47 -9.75
N ALA A 85 8.38 5.33 -10.38
CA ALA A 85 9.33 4.21 -10.50
C ALA A 85 10.66 4.63 -11.16
N ASP A 86 10.59 5.41 -12.23
CA ASP A 86 11.77 5.84 -13.00
C ASP A 86 12.35 7.20 -12.58
N LYS A 87 11.82 7.80 -11.51
CA LYS A 87 12.28 9.12 -11.05
C LYS A 87 13.66 9.00 -10.42
N LYS A 88 14.55 9.93 -10.79
CA LYS A 88 15.89 10.07 -10.23
C LYS A 88 15.95 11.31 -9.36
N ILE A 89 16.81 11.27 -8.35
CA ILE A 89 17.05 12.42 -7.49
C ILE A 89 17.89 13.47 -8.24
N ASP A 90 17.54 14.74 -8.07
CA ASP A 90 18.36 15.88 -8.46
C ASP A 90 18.83 16.58 -7.18
N THR A 91 20.14 16.70 -7.01
CA THR A 91 20.77 17.33 -5.84
C THR A 91 21.27 18.74 -6.12
N SER A 92 20.93 19.32 -7.27
CA SER A 92 21.27 20.70 -7.61
C SER A 92 20.45 21.75 -6.84
N GLY A 93 19.37 21.33 -6.17
CA GLY A 93 18.51 22.19 -5.38
C GLY A 93 17.62 21.44 -4.38
N PRO A 94 16.80 22.16 -3.60
CA PRO A 94 15.90 21.54 -2.64
C PRO A 94 14.78 20.78 -3.35
N MET A 95 14.40 19.62 -2.79
CA MET A 95 13.25 18.87 -3.28
C MET A 95 11.94 19.61 -2.99
N VAL A 96 11.15 19.81 -4.04
CA VAL A 96 9.79 20.37 -3.94
C VAL A 96 8.78 19.22 -3.88
N VAL A 97 7.95 19.23 -2.85
CA VAL A 97 6.86 18.28 -2.63
C VAL A 97 5.50 18.97 -2.70
N ASP A 98 4.46 18.20 -3.03
CA ASP A 98 3.08 18.67 -3.01
C ASP A 98 2.65 18.93 -1.56
N LYS A 99 2.37 20.21 -1.24
CA LYS A 99 2.02 20.65 0.12
C LYS A 99 0.63 20.19 0.56
N ASP A 100 -0.18 19.65 -0.35
CA ASP A 100 -1.46 19.01 -0.05
C ASP A 100 -1.31 17.56 0.44
N VAL A 101 -0.09 17.01 0.48
CA VAL A 101 0.17 15.71 1.11
C VAL A 101 -0.04 15.80 2.62
N GLY A 102 -0.87 14.91 3.17
CA GLY A 102 -1.14 14.80 4.61
C GLY A 102 -0.67 13.49 5.24
N ALA A 103 -0.28 12.51 4.44
CA ALA A 103 0.27 11.26 4.93
C ALA A 103 1.20 10.61 3.90
N VAL A 104 2.21 9.92 4.40
CA VAL A 104 3.04 8.97 3.67
C VAL A 104 2.59 7.56 4.03
N VAL A 105 2.21 6.77 3.02
CA VAL A 105 1.85 5.37 3.18
C VAL A 105 2.92 4.50 2.53
N VAL A 106 3.52 3.59 3.31
CA VAL A 106 4.62 2.73 2.88
C VAL A 106 4.19 1.28 2.90
N GLY A 107 4.51 0.56 1.84
CA GLY A 107 4.44 -0.89 1.76
C GLY A 107 5.49 -1.43 0.80
N LEU A 108 5.36 -2.69 0.41
CA LEU A 108 6.32 -3.31 -0.50
C LEU A 108 6.28 -2.60 -1.87
N ASP A 109 7.46 -2.17 -2.32
CA ASP A 109 7.70 -1.49 -3.60
C ASP A 109 8.98 -2.06 -4.21
N LYS A 110 8.86 -2.86 -5.27
CA LYS A 110 10.05 -3.47 -5.91
C LYS A 110 10.86 -2.44 -6.70
N GLU A 111 10.22 -1.34 -7.10
CA GLU A 111 10.82 -0.23 -7.82
C GLU A 111 11.08 0.95 -6.88
N ILE A 112 11.39 0.67 -5.60
CA ILE A 112 11.78 1.71 -4.66
C ILE A 112 13.08 2.36 -5.12
N ASN A 113 13.12 3.69 -5.05
CA ASN A 113 14.29 4.47 -5.44
C ASN A 113 14.51 5.63 -4.46
N TYR A 114 15.69 6.23 -4.54
CA TYR A 114 16.07 7.31 -3.62
C TYR A 114 15.15 8.55 -3.75
N PHE A 115 14.62 8.83 -4.95
CA PHE A 115 13.67 9.92 -5.15
C PHE A 115 12.41 9.71 -4.30
N LYS A 116 11.86 8.48 -4.28
CA LYS A 116 10.67 8.16 -3.49
C LYS A 116 10.92 8.32 -1.99
N ILE A 117 12.07 7.85 -1.51
CA ILE A 117 12.49 7.95 -0.11
C ILE A 117 12.64 9.42 0.29
N GLN A 118 13.36 10.21 -0.50
CA GLN A 118 13.58 11.63 -0.22
C GLN A 118 12.27 12.44 -0.28
N TYR A 119 11.36 12.10 -1.20
CA TYR A 119 10.04 12.75 -1.29
C TYR A 119 9.21 12.48 -0.03
N ALA A 120 9.15 11.22 0.40
CA ALA A 120 8.49 10.84 1.65
C ALA A 120 9.10 11.57 2.85
N LEU A 121 10.42 11.57 2.98
CA LEU A 121 11.13 12.27 4.06
C LEU A 121 10.82 13.77 4.05
N THR A 122 10.85 14.40 2.88
CA THR A 122 10.57 15.84 2.73
C THR A 122 9.13 16.16 3.12
N CYS A 123 8.16 15.31 2.77
CA CYS A 123 6.78 15.45 3.23
C CYS A 123 6.69 15.38 4.77
N LEU A 124 7.31 14.38 5.39
CA LEU A 124 7.25 14.14 6.84
C LEU A 124 7.91 15.26 7.65
N LEU A 125 9.03 15.81 7.15
CA LEU A 125 9.77 16.85 7.87
C LEU A 125 9.20 18.25 7.66
N THR A 126 8.58 18.53 6.50
CA THR A 126 8.20 19.91 6.12
C THR A 126 6.71 20.19 6.16
N ILE A 127 5.86 19.16 6.23
CA ILE A 127 4.41 19.33 6.30
C ILE A 127 3.94 19.02 7.71
N LYS A 128 3.36 20.02 8.36
CA LYS A 128 2.80 19.89 9.71
C LYS A 128 1.75 18.77 9.76
N ASP A 129 1.84 17.95 10.80
CA ASP A 129 0.92 16.84 11.09
C ASP A 129 0.86 15.77 9.99
N CYS A 130 1.90 15.66 9.16
CA CYS A 130 2.00 14.62 8.14
C CYS A 130 2.16 13.24 8.79
N MET A 131 1.21 12.34 8.52
CA MET A 131 1.22 11.00 9.13
C MET A 131 2.20 10.07 8.42
N PHE A 132 2.86 9.19 9.17
CA PHE A 132 3.59 8.05 8.62
C PHE A 132 2.82 6.76 8.88
N ILE A 133 2.48 6.02 7.82
CA ILE A 133 1.67 4.80 7.89
C ILE A 133 2.41 3.68 7.17
N ALA A 134 2.92 2.71 7.91
CA ALA A 134 3.38 1.44 7.36
C ALA A 134 2.17 0.51 7.17
N SER A 135 1.97 -0.02 5.97
CA SER A 135 0.88 -0.97 5.69
C SER A 135 1.10 -2.29 6.44
N ASN A 136 2.36 -2.67 6.63
CA ASN A 136 2.83 -3.81 7.42
C ASN A 136 4.32 -3.58 7.76
N THR A 137 4.86 -4.40 8.67
CA THR A 137 6.26 -4.33 9.12
C THR A 137 6.98 -5.66 8.91
N ASP A 138 6.55 -6.44 7.93
CA ASP A 138 7.17 -7.73 7.64
C ASP A 138 8.55 -7.45 7.03
N ALA A 139 9.63 -7.81 7.74
CA ALA A 139 11.00 -7.61 7.26
C ALA A 139 11.33 -8.48 6.03
N ARG A 140 10.60 -9.58 5.85
CA ARG A 140 10.80 -10.56 4.77
C ARG A 140 9.47 -11.03 4.19
N GLY A 141 9.49 -11.51 2.95
CA GLY A 141 8.33 -12.11 2.29
C GLY A 141 8.68 -13.15 1.24
N ASN A 142 7.75 -14.05 0.97
CA ASN A 142 7.87 -15.06 -0.09
C ASN A 142 7.16 -14.57 -1.36
N LEU A 143 7.93 -14.00 -2.29
CA LEU A 143 7.40 -13.36 -3.50
C LEU A 143 7.32 -14.30 -4.70
N ILE A 144 8.01 -15.44 -4.65
CA ILE A 144 8.06 -16.47 -5.69
C ILE A 144 7.74 -17.85 -5.11
N ALA A 145 7.34 -18.79 -5.98
CA ALA A 145 7.26 -20.20 -5.62
C ALA A 145 8.68 -20.75 -5.38
N GLY A 146 8.83 -21.68 -4.43
CA GLY A 146 10.13 -22.31 -4.14
C GLY A 146 10.81 -21.86 -2.84
N GLY A 147 10.19 -20.96 -2.06
CA GLY A 147 10.58 -20.70 -0.66
C GLY A 147 11.77 -19.77 -0.44
N GLN A 148 12.28 -19.10 -1.47
CA GLN A 148 13.28 -18.03 -1.29
C GLN A 148 12.65 -16.85 -0.55
N GLU A 149 13.31 -16.41 0.53
CA GLU A 149 12.97 -15.17 1.23
C GLU A 149 13.47 -13.95 0.45
N TRP A 150 12.62 -12.92 0.36
CA TRP A 150 12.92 -11.63 -0.22
C TRP A 150 12.72 -10.54 0.82
N ALA A 151 13.30 -9.36 0.56
CA ALA A 151 13.02 -8.17 1.36
C ALA A 151 11.50 -7.90 1.41
N GLY A 152 11.00 -7.67 2.62
CA GLY A 152 9.62 -7.31 2.87
C GLY A 152 9.42 -5.79 2.84
N ALA A 153 8.35 -5.32 3.47
CA ALA A 153 8.04 -3.89 3.56
C ALA A 153 8.56 -3.22 4.84
N GLY A 154 9.01 -4.02 5.82
CA GLY A 154 9.51 -3.56 7.12
C GLY A 154 10.98 -3.15 7.13
#